data_AF-A0A519ZDK7-F1
#
_entry.id   AF-A0A519ZDK7-F1
#
_cell.length_a   1.000
_cell.length_b   1.000
_cell.length_c   1.000
_cell.angle_alpha   90.00
_cell.angle_beta   90.00
_cell.angle_gamma   90.00
#
_symmetry.space_group_name_H-M   'P 1'
#
loop_
_entity.id
_entity.type
_entity.pdbx_description
1 polymer ?
#
loop_
_entity_poly.entity_id
_entity_poly.type
_entity_poly.pdbx_seq_one_letter_code
_entity_poly.pdbx_strand_id
1 'polypeptide(L)' 'MNFDYSPKVTQMRERLLAFFDEHIYPNEKRYLDEVAANRRAGNPWVPTQ' A
#
# COMPACT_ATOMS: atom_id res chain seq x y z
N MET A 1 -31.20 -8.74 12.06
CA MET A 1 -29.86 -8.49 12.63
C MET A 1 -29.27 -7.31 11.90
N ASN A 2 -28.80 -6.28 12.62
CA ASN A 2 -28.10 -5.14 12.01
C ASN A 2 -26.59 -5.40 12.15
N PHE A 3 -25.90 -5.54 11.01
CA PHE A 3 -24.45 -5.80 10.94
C PHE A 3 -23.66 -4.54 10.59
N ASP A 4 -24.34 -3.39 10.55
CA ASP A 4 -23.71 -2.13 10.20
C ASP A 4 -22.71 -1.69 11.26
N TYR A 5 -21.58 -1.17 10.78
CA TYR A 5 -20.59 -0.56 11.64
C TYR A 5 -21.16 0.72 12.26
N SER A 6 -20.79 0.97 13.51
CA SER A 6 -21.12 2.26 14.14
C SER A 6 -20.46 3.41 13.35
N PRO A 7 -21.06 4.62 13.36
CA PRO A 7 -20.51 5.78 12.65
C PRO A 7 -19.03 6.07 13.00
N LYS A 8 -18.64 5.79 14.25
CA LYS A 8 -17.26 5.94 14.74
C LYS A 8 -16.28 4.99 14.02
N VAL A 9 -16.67 3.73 13.84
CA VAL A 9 -15.82 2.73 13.16
C VAL A 9 -15.67 3.09 11.68
N THR A 10 -16.75 3.53 11.04
CA THR A 10 -16.71 3.98 9.64
C THR A 10 -15.74 5.16 9.47
N GLN A 11 -15.81 6.18 10.33
CA GLN A 11 -14.88 7.32 10.27
C GLN A 11 -13.41 6.91 10.52
N MET A 12 -13.17 5.98 11.46
CA MET A 12 -11.80 5.48 11.69
C MET A 12 -11.26 4.71 10.48
N ARG A 13 -12.12 3.92 9.82
CA ARG A 13 -11.75 3.20 8.60
C ARG A 13 -11.44 4.15 7.46
N GLU A 14 -12.23 5.19 7.25
CA GLU A 14 -11.98 6.19 6.21
C GLU A 14 -10.63 6.90 6.42
N ARG A 15 -10.32 7.31 7.65
CA ARG A 15 -9.01 7.92 7.98
C ARG A 15 -7.84 6.97 7.75
N LEU A 16 -8.03 5.68 8.08
CA LEU A 16 -7.02 4.66 7.84
C LEU A 16 -6.79 4.47 6.34
N LEU A 17 -7.85 4.35 5.55
CA LEU A 17 -7.75 4.20 4.10
C LEU A 17 -7.08 5.42 3.45
N ALA A 18 -7.46 6.63 3.84
CA ALA A 18 -6.83 7.86 3.34
C ALA A 18 -5.31 7.88 3.60
N PHE A 19 -4.87 7.46 4.78
CA PHE A 19 -3.44 7.34 5.10
C PHE A 19 -2.73 6.31 4.22
N PHE A 20 -3.38 5.17 3.94
CA PHE A 20 -2.84 4.14 3.06
C PHE A 20 -2.72 4.62 1.61
N ASP A 21 -3.76 5.30 1.12
CA ASP A 21 -3.78 5.88 -0.23
C ASP A 21 -2.69 6.93 -0.42
N GLU A 22 -2.45 7.77 0.59
CA GLU A 22 -1.46 8.85 0.50
C GLU A 22 -0.02 8.36 0.68
N HIS A 23 0.23 7.40 1.58
CA HIS A 23 1.58 7.10 2.02
C HIS A 23 2.04 5.65 1.79
N ILE A 24 1.14 4.69 1.69
CA ILE A 24 1.51 3.27 1.64
C ILE A 24 1.48 2.76 0.19
N TYR A 25 0.33 2.84 -0.49
CA TYR A 25 0.19 2.31 -1.85
C TYR A 25 1.13 2.96 -2.89
N PRO A 26 1.43 4.27 -2.84
CA PRO A 26 2.40 4.87 -3.74
C PRO A 26 3.81 4.28 -3.55
N ASN A 27 4.21 4.02 -2.31
CA ASN A 27 5.52 3.46 -1.98
C ASN A 27 5.61 1.97 -2.34
N GLU A 28 4.53 1.21 -2.14
CA GLU A 28 4.46 -0.19 -2.54
C GLU A 28 4.61 -0.32 -4.06
N LYS A 29 3.93 0.52 -4.83
CA LYS A 29 4.06 0.54 -6.29
C LYS A 29 5.50 0.83 -6.71
N ARG A 30 6.14 1.85 -6.12
CA ARG A 30 7.54 2.20 -6.39
C ARG A 30 8.48 1.02 -6.11
N TYR A 31 8.31 0.36 -4.97
CA TYR A 31 9.08 -0.83 -4.62
C TYR A 31 8.92 -1.97 -5.64
N LEU A 32 7.68 -2.24 -6.07
CA LEU A 32 7.41 -3.29 -7.07
C LEU A 32 8.05 -2.96 -8.42
N ASP A 33 8.01 -1.70 -8.83
CA ASP A 33 8.65 -1.24 -10.07
C ASP A 33 10.18 -1.40 -10.02
N GLU A 34 10.79 -1.12 -8.87
CA GLU A 34 12.22 -1.31 -8.64
C GLU A 34 12.62 -2.79 -8.61
N VAL A 35 11.85 -3.64 -7.93
CA VAL A 35 12.06 -5.10 -7.95
C VAL A 35 11.92 -5.64 -9.38
N ALA A 36 10.94 -5.14 -10.14
CA ALA A 36 10.77 -5.52 -11.54
C ALA A 36 11.95 -5.05 -12.41
N ALA A 37 12.50 -3.85 -12.16
CA ALA A 37 13.71 -3.36 -12.82
C ALA A 37 14.92 -4.24 -12.53
N ASN A 38 15.14 -4.60 -11.26
CA ASN A 38 16.23 -5.47 -10.82
C ASN A 38 16.14 -6.87 -11.46
N ARG A 39 14.91 -7.42 -11.53
CA ARG A 39 14.65 -8.67 -12.26
C ARG A 39 14.99 -8.56 -13.75
N ARG A 40 14.60 -7.47 -14.42
CA ARG A 40 14.94 -7.23 -15.84
C ARG A 40 16.45 -7.08 -16.06
N ALA A 41 17.14 -6.46 -15.11
CA ALA A 41 18.60 -6.30 -15.13
C ALA A 41 19.36 -7.62 -14.85
N GLY A 42 18.65 -8.73 -14.58
CA GLY A 42 19.24 -10.05 -14.39
C GLY A 42 19.73 -10.35 -12.97
N ASN A 43 19.60 -9.40 -12.03
CA ASN A 43 19.93 -9.62 -10.63
C ASN A 43 18.78 -9.17 -9.71
N PRO A 44 17.89 -10.09 -9.29
CA PRO A 44 16.72 -9.77 -8.47
C PRO A 44 17.06 -9.41 -7.01
N TRP A 45 18.32 -9.58 -6.58
CA TRP A 45 18.75 -9.38 -5.19
C TRP A 45 19.45 -8.04 -4.96
N VAL A 46 19.36 -7.12 -5.92
CA VAL A 46 19.86 -5.75 -5.75
C VAL A 46 18.93 -5.00 -4.78
N PRO A 47 19.48 -4.25 -3.80
CA PRO A 47 18.66 -3.43 -2.90
C PRO A 47 17.79 -2.42 -3.65
N THR A 48 16.51 -2.36 -3.29
CA THR A 48 15.60 -1.28 -3.71
C THR A 48 16.03 0.03 -3.05
N GLN A 49 15.88 1.15 -3.75
CA GLN A 49 16.34 2.48 -3.30
C GLN A 49 15.23 3.25 -2.59
#